data_AF-A0A359HGH3-F1
#
_entry.id   AF-A0A359HGH3-F1
#
_cell.length_a   1.000
_cell.length_b   1.000
_cell.length_c   1.000
_cell.angle_alpha   90.00
_cell.angle_beta   90.00
_cell.angle_gamma   90.00
#
_symmetry.space_group_name_H-M   'P 1'
#
loop_
_entity.id
_entity.type
_entity.pdbx_description
1 polymer ?
#
loop_
_entity_poly.entity_id
_entity_poly.type
_entity_poly.pdbx_seq_one_letter_code
_entity_poly.pdbx_strand_id
1 'polypeptide(L)'
;GKVKEKWDNELSMAFGRVLREIQLGKLRRDALRDMAERIGIPEMTSFVAAIIQSEQLGVSMAKVLRIQADQMRIKRRQHAEEEAHKAPIKMLFPMVLLIFPSLLIILLGPAGLMILKSGIGNVL
;
A
#
# COMPACT_ATOMS: atom_id res chain seq x y z
N GLY A 1 -22.36 20.13 50.30
CA GLY A 1 -22.48 18.96 49.40
C GLY A 1 -21.41 17.96 49.75
N LYS A 2 -21.80 16.78 50.24
CA LYS A 2 -20.90 15.68 50.62
C LYS A 2 -20.34 14.95 49.38
N VAL A 3 -19.46 15.61 48.62
CA VAL A 3 -18.77 15.01 47.46
C VAL A 3 -17.25 15.17 47.63
N LYS A 4 -16.75 14.91 48.83
CA LYS A 4 -15.29 14.91 49.12
C LYS A 4 -14.80 13.71 49.92
N GLU A 5 -15.61 12.68 50.11
CA GLU A 5 -15.21 11.41 50.72
C GLU A 5 -15.47 10.27 49.74
N LYS A 6 -14.58 10.01 48.76
CA LYS A 6 -14.58 8.70 48.05
C LYS A 6 -13.39 8.37 47.15
N TRP A 7 -12.23 8.99 47.34
CA TRP A 7 -11.04 8.68 46.54
C TRP A 7 -10.02 7.79 47.26
N ASP A 8 -10.47 7.04 48.27
CA ASP A 8 -9.73 5.93 48.87
C ASP A 8 -10.43 4.60 48.57
N ASN A 9 -10.81 4.43 47.29
CA ASN A 9 -11.54 3.26 46.81
C ASN A 9 -10.58 2.19 46.28
N GLU A 10 -11.05 0.94 46.25
CA GLU A 10 -10.31 -0.24 45.75
C GLU A 10 -9.63 -0.02 44.39
N LEU A 11 -10.21 0.82 43.55
CA LEU A 11 -9.66 1.19 42.24
C LEU A 11 -8.31 1.91 42.34
N SER A 12 -8.16 2.86 43.28
CA SER A 12 -6.90 3.59 43.49
C SER A 12 -5.79 2.64 43.93
N MET A 13 -6.11 1.67 44.80
CA MET A 13 -5.17 0.63 45.23
C MET A 13 -4.78 -0.30 44.07
N ALA A 14 -5.74 -0.65 43.20
CA ALA A 14 -5.51 -1.48 42.03
C ALA A 14 -4.55 -0.80 41.04
N PHE A 15 -4.78 0.47 40.69
CA PHE A 15 -3.85 1.24 39.85
C PHE A 15 -2.48 1.44 40.49
N GLY A 16 -2.43 1.70 41.81
CA GLY A 16 -1.17 1.78 42.55
C GLY A 16 -0.36 0.46 42.49
N ARG A 17 -1.05 -0.69 42.49
CA ARG A 17 -0.41 -2.00 42.31
C ARG A 17 0.11 -2.18 40.88
N VAL A 18 -0.66 -1.78 39.86
CA VAL A 18 -0.20 -1.79 38.45
C VAL A 18 1.10 -1.00 38.30
N LEU A 19 1.16 0.21 38.85
CA LEU A 19 2.36 1.04 38.78
C LEU A 19 3.58 0.37 39.43
N ARG A 20 3.41 -0.27 40.59
CA ARG A 20 4.48 -1.04 41.25
C ARG A 20 4.93 -2.24 40.42
N GLU A 21 3.98 -3.01 39.86
CA GLU A 21 4.32 -4.16 39.01
C GLU A 21 5.12 -3.72 37.77
N ILE A 22 4.78 -2.58 37.17
CA ILE A 22 5.54 -1.97 36.06
C ILE A 22 6.94 -1.55 36.50
N GLN A 23 7.08 -0.93 37.68
CA GLN A 23 8.38 -0.54 38.24
C GLN A 23 9.28 -1.75 38.52
N LEU A 24 8.70 -2.91 38.83
CA LEU A 24 9.39 -4.19 39.00
C LEU A 24 9.72 -4.89 37.66
N GLY A 25 9.46 -4.25 36.52
CA GLY A 25 9.85 -4.72 35.19
C GLY A 25 8.76 -5.46 34.41
N LYS A 26 7.52 -5.52 34.91
CA LYS A 26 6.40 -6.13 34.18
C LYS A 26 5.95 -5.23 33.03
N LEU A 27 5.58 -5.82 31.90
CA LEU A 27 5.02 -5.07 30.79
C LEU A 27 3.68 -4.43 31.22
N ARG A 28 3.49 -3.15 30.88
CA ARG A 28 2.28 -2.38 31.25
C ARG A 28 0.98 -3.05 30.81
N ARG A 29 0.96 -3.63 29.61
CA ARG A 29 -0.20 -4.37 29.08
C ARG A 29 -0.58 -5.57 29.96
N ASP A 30 0.40 -6.28 30.49
CA ASP A 30 0.18 -7.47 31.31
C ASP A 30 -0.23 -7.05 32.72
N ALA A 31 0.41 -6.02 33.29
CA ALA A 31 0.02 -5.46 34.58
C ALA A 31 -1.43 -4.94 34.58
N LEU A 32 -1.86 -4.27 33.51
CA LEU A 32 -3.24 -3.80 33.36
C LEU A 32 -4.23 -4.98 33.16
N ARG A 33 -3.84 -6.02 32.42
CA ARG A 33 -4.66 -7.21 32.21
C ARG A 33 -4.91 -7.98 33.51
N ASP A 34 -3.86 -8.20 34.29
CA ASP A 34 -3.96 -8.82 35.61
C ASP A 34 -4.82 -7.99 36.58
N MET A 35 -4.77 -6.66 36.46
CA MET A 35 -5.65 -5.79 37.24
C MET A 35 -7.13 -6.00 36.87
N ALA A 36 -7.45 -6.06 35.56
CA ALA A 36 -8.81 -6.32 35.11
C ALA A 36 -9.33 -7.70 35.55
N GLU A 37 -8.49 -8.73 35.44
CA GLU A 37 -8.83 -10.10 35.87
C GLU A 37 -9.10 -10.17 37.38
N ARG A 38 -8.31 -9.46 38.21
CA ARG A 38 -8.51 -9.40 39.66
C ARG A 38 -9.77 -8.66 40.07
N ILE A 39 -10.14 -7.61 39.33
CA ILE A 39 -11.38 -6.85 39.59
C ILE A 39 -12.60 -7.67 39.11
N GLY A 40 -12.45 -8.50 38.07
CA GLY A 40 -13.43 -9.51 37.69
C GLY A 40 -14.73 -8.97 37.09
N ILE A 41 -14.81 -7.66 36.84
CA ILE A 41 -15.98 -7.02 36.21
C ILE A 41 -15.76 -6.86 34.69
N PRO A 42 -16.75 -7.19 33.84
CA PRO A 42 -16.64 -7.08 32.38
C PRO A 42 -16.27 -5.66 31.91
N GLU A 43 -16.81 -4.63 32.55
CA GLU A 43 -16.59 -3.22 32.19
C GLU A 43 -15.13 -2.83 32.33
N MET A 44 -14.45 -3.30 33.38
CA MET A 44 -13.02 -3.06 33.60
C MET A 44 -12.17 -3.76 32.55
N THR A 45 -12.55 -4.99 32.18
CA THR A 45 -11.87 -5.75 31.14
C THR A 45 -11.94 -5.06 29.79
N SER A 46 -13.13 -4.58 29.40
CA SER A 46 -13.32 -3.79 28.19
C SER A 46 -12.55 -2.48 28.21
N PHE A 47 -12.55 -1.77 29.35
CA PHE A 47 -11.79 -0.53 29.53
C PHE A 47 -10.27 -0.75 29.39
N VAL A 48 -9.72 -1.76 30.07
CA VAL A 48 -8.30 -2.12 29.96
C VAL A 48 -7.96 -2.56 28.53
N ALA A 49 -8.82 -3.33 27.87
CA ALA A 49 -8.61 -3.70 26.47
C ALA A 49 -8.57 -2.48 25.54
N ALA A 50 -9.40 -1.47 25.77
CA ALA A 50 -9.35 -0.21 25.03
C ALA A 50 -8.05 0.57 25.28
N ILE A 51 -7.57 0.62 26.52
CA ILE A 51 -6.28 1.24 26.87
C ILE A 51 -5.12 0.51 26.17
N ILE A 52 -5.07 -0.82 26.25
CA ILE A 52 -4.02 -1.63 25.61
C ILE A 52 -4.03 -1.42 24.09
N GLN A 53 -5.22 -1.38 23.48
CA GLN A 53 -5.36 -1.05 22.05
C GLN A 53 -4.83 0.35 21.74
N SER A 54 -5.14 1.35 22.57
CA SER A 54 -4.64 2.73 22.39
C SER A 54 -3.12 2.83 22.53
N GLU A 55 -2.50 2.07 23.43
CA GLU A 55 -1.04 2.03 23.58
C GLU A 55 -0.37 1.31 22.41
N GLN A 56 -0.99 0.25 21.85
CA GLN A 56 -0.48 -0.42 20.66
C GLN A 56 -0.48 0.48 19.42
N LEU A 57 -1.44 1.41 19.32
CA LEU A 57 -1.47 2.43 18.27
C LEU A 57 -0.32 3.46 18.40
N GLY A 58 0.34 3.54 19.56
CA GLY A 58 1.43 4.48 19.86
C GLY A 58 2.83 4.13 19.34
N VAL A 59 3.08 2.94 18.73
CA VAL A 59 4.44 2.54 18.27
C VAL A 59 4.55 2.18 16.78
N SER A 60 3.50 2.24 15.95
CA SER A 60 3.73 1.99 14.51
C SER A 60 3.05 2.90 13.50
N MET A 61 2.24 3.89 13.87
CA MET A 61 1.76 4.87 12.89
C MET A 61 2.93 5.58 12.17
N ALA A 62 4.00 5.91 12.88
CA ALA A 62 5.21 6.48 12.29
C ALA A 62 5.94 5.51 11.33
N LYS A 63 5.96 4.20 11.65
CA LYS A 63 6.55 3.16 10.79
C LYS A 63 5.71 2.91 9.56
N VAL A 64 4.38 2.84 9.72
CA VAL A 64 3.41 2.69 8.64
C VAL A 64 3.47 3.90 7.70
N LEU A 65 3.48 5.12 8.22
CA LEU A 65 3.63 6.34 7.41
C LEU A 65 4.99 6.40 6.70
N ARG A 66 6.08 5.94 7.33
CA ARG A 66 7.40 5.87 6.69
C ARG A 66 7.43 4.88 5.53
N ILE A 67 6.88 3.68 5.74
CA ILE A 67 6.72 2.67 4.68
C ILE A 67 5.84 3.22 3.56
N GLN A 68 4.72 3.87 3.89
CA GLN A 68 3.80 4.43 2.91
C GLN A 68 4.43 5.59 2.12
N ALA A 69 5.21 6.45 2.77
CA ALA A 69 5.94 7.53 2.11
C ALA A 69 7.00 7.01 1.11
N ASP A 70 7.72 5.95 1.48
CA ASP A 70 8.70 5.32 0.58
C ASP A 70 8.01 4.63 -0.60
N GLN A 71 6.88 3.96 -0.37
CA GLN A 71 6.04 3.41 -1.44
C GLN A 71 5.51 4.50 -2.38
N MET A 72 5.07 5.65 -1.86
CA MET A 72 4.63 6.79 -2.69
C MET A 72 5.75 7.39 -3.55
N ARG A 73 7.00 7.37 -3.08
CA ARG A 73 8.16 7.82 -3.88
C ARG A 73 8.45 6.85 -5.03
N ILE A 74 8.39 5.54 -4.76
CA ILE A 74 8.57 4.50 -5.77
C ILE A 74 7.49 4.59 -6.85
N LYS A 75 6.21 4.68 -6.45
CA LYS A 75 5.09 4.77 -7.39
C LYS A 75 5.16 5.99 -8.31
N ARG A 76 5.65 7.14 -7.80
CA ARG A 76 5.88 8.34 -8.62
C ARG A 76 6.94 8.12 -9.70
N ARG A 77 8.01 7.40 -9.39
CA ARG A 77 9.05 7.04 -10.37
C ARG A 77 8.51 6.05 -11.40
N GLN A 78 7.77 5.04 -10.96
CA GLN A 78 7.16 4.05 -11.85
C GLN A 78 6.18 4.69 -12.85
N HIS A 79 5.35 5.65 -12.43
CA HIS A 79 4.47 6.35 -13.37
C HIS A 79 5.24 7.16 -14.42
N ALA A 80 6.36 7.78 -14.03
CA ALA A 80 7.21 8.49 -14.99
C ALA A 80 7.87 7.51 -15.98
N GLU A 81 8.32 6.35 -15.49
CA GLU A 81 8.87 5.27 -16.32
C GLU A 81 7.81 4.66 -17.25
N GLU A 82 6.58 4.45 -16.78
CA GLU A 82 5.46 3.96 -17.59
C GLU A 82 5.14 4.92 -18.74
N GLU A 83 5.11 6.23 -18.49
CA GLU A 83 4.91 7.22 -19.55
C GLU A 83 6.08 7.25 -20.54
N ALA A 84 7.31 7.07 -20.07
CA ALA A 84 8.48 6.90 -20.94
C ALA A 84 8.38 5.63 -21.80
N HIS A 85 7.92 4.51 -21.24
CA HIS A 85 7.75 3.24 -21.96
C HIS A 85 6.59 3.24 -22.96
N LYS A 86 5.64 4.18 -22.85
CA LYS A 86 4.61 4.39 -23.89
C LYS A 86 5.13 5.18 -25.10
N ALA A 87 6.25 5.89 -24.98
CA ALA A 87 6.80 6.69 -26.08
C ALA A 87 7.25 5.84 -27.30
N PRO A 88 7.95 4.69 -27.14
CA PRO A 88 8.33 3.82 -28.26
C PRO A 88 7.13 3.32 -29.08
N ILE A 89 6.02 2.97 -28.41
CA ILE A 89 4.81 2.47 -29.09
C ILE A 89 4.18 3.58 -29.95
N LYS A 90 4.16 4.82 -29.44
CA LYS A 90 3.70 5.99 -30.22
C LYS A 90 4.61 6.29 -31.42
N MET A 91 5.92 6.01 -31.31
CA MET A 91 6.88 6.18 -32.40
C MET A 91 6.83 5.04 -33.44
N LEU A 92 6.44 3.83 -33.03
CA LEU A 92 6.31 2.66 -33.92
C LEU A 92 5.21 2.85 -34.97
N PHE A 93 4.08 3.46 -34.60
CA PHE A 93 2.95 3.66 -35.50
C PHE A 93 3.32 4.46 -36.78
N PRO A 94 3.97 5.65 -36.70
CA PRO A 94 4.47 6.33 -37.88
C PRO A 94 5.52 5.52 -38.64
N MET A 95 6.46 4.86 -37.95
CA MET A 95 7.50 4.07 -38.63
C MET A 95 6.90 2.96 -39.48
N VAL A 96 5.95 2.19 -38.94
CA VAL A 96 5.29 1.11 -39.69
C VAL A 96 4.48 1.69 -40.84
N LEU A 97 3.73 2.77 -40.62
CA LEU A 97 2.90 3.38 -41.66
C LEU A 97 3.73 3.93 -42.83
N LEU A 98 4.98 4.37 -42.61
CA LEU A 98 5.87 4.84 -43.68
C LEU A 98 6.73 3.71 -44.30
N ILE A 99 7.27 2.81 -43.48
CA ILE A 99 8.20 1.75 -43.93
C ILE A 99 7.44 0.60 -44.60
N PHE A 100 6.29 0.19 -44.05
CA PHE A 100 5.51 -0.93 -44.57
C PHE A 100 5.04 -0.73 -46.03
N PRO A 101 4.42 0.41 -46.42
CA PRO A 101 4.06 0.62 -47.82
C PRO A 101 5.28 0.73 -48.73
N SER A 102 6.39 1.30 -48.25
CA SER A 102 7.65 1.33 -49.00
C SER A 102 8.15 -0.08 -49.31
N LEU A 103 8.14 -0.98 -48.32
CA LEU A 103 8.52 -2.39 -48.51
C LEU A 103 7.59 -3.13 -49.47
N LEU A 104 6.27 -2.89 -49.40
CA LEU A 104 5.32 -3.49 -50.35
C LEU A 104 5.56 -3.02 -51.78
N ILE A 105 5.82 -1.73 -52.00
CA ILE A 105 6.12 -1.19 -53.32
C ILE A 105 7.40 -1.81 -53.88
N ILE A 106 8.44 -1.98 -53.06
CA ILE A 106 9.70 -2.58 -53.50
C ILE A 106 9.54 -4.06 -53.85
N LEU A 107 8.78 -4.82 -53.05
CA LEU A 107 8.61 -6.25 -53.23
C LEU A 107 7.59 -6.60 -54.31
N LEU A 108 6.39 -6.00 -54.26
CA LEU A 108 5.29 -6.28 -55.17
C LEU A 108 5.33 -5.44 -56.45
N GLY A 109 6.01 -4.29 -56.45
CA GLY A 109 6.17 -3.44 -57.63
C GLY A 109 6.69 -4.19 -58.86
N PRO A 110 7.86 -4.85 -58.80
CA PRO A 110 8.38 -5.58 -59.95
C PRO A 110 7.55 -6.82 -60.29
N ALA A 111 7.05 -7.55 -59.27
CA ALA A 111 6.21 -8.72 -59.49
C ALA A 111 4.88 -8.38 -60.18
N GLY A 112 4.24 -7.29 -59.76
CA GLY A 112 3.03 -6.77 -60.39
C GLY A 112 3.26 -6.29 -61.82
N LEU A 113 4.37 -5.58 -62.08
CA LEU A 113 4.76 -5.18 -63.43
C LEU A 113 5.08 -6.38 -64.34
N MET A 114 5.73 -7.43 -63.80
CA MET A 114 6.00 -8.67 -64.53
C MET A 114 4.72 -9.43 -64.87
N ILE A 115 3.77 -9.54 -63.94
CA ILE A 115 2.48 -10.20 -64.16
C ILE A 115 1.65 -9.42 -65.18
N LEU A 116 1.59 -8.09 -65.08
CA LEU A 116 0.86 -7.27 -66.04
C LEU A 116 1.45 -7.40 -67.45
N LYS A 117 2.78 -7.38 -67.58
CA LYS A 117 3.47 -7.57 -68.86
C LYS A 117 3.28 -8.98 -69.42
N SER A 118 3.27 -10.00 -68.57
CA SER A 118 3.09 -11.40 -68.99
C SER A 118 1.62 -11.74 -69.29
N GLY A 119 0.68 -11.17 -68.56
CA GLY A 119 -0.76 -11.35 -68.77
C GLY A 119 -1.28 -10.63 -70.02
N ILE A 120 -0.74 -9.46 -70.35
CA ILE A 120 -1.03 -8.76 -71.62
C ILE A 120 -0.30 -9.44 -72.79
N GLY A 121 0.92 -9.96 -72.58
CA GLY A 121 1.69 -10.68 -73.59
C GLY A 121 1.21 -12.11 -73.92
N ASN A 122 0.27 -12.67 -73.14
CA ASN A 122 -0.32 -14.00 -73.38
C ASN A 122 -1.76 -13.92 -73.93
N VAL A 123 -2.30 -12.71 -74.12
CA VAL A 123 -3.68 -12.45 -74.62
C VAL A 123 -3.68 -11.73 -75.98
N LEU A 124 -2.53 -11.22 -76.44
CA LEU A 124 -2.26 -10.74 -77.80
C LEU A 124 -1.38 -11.75 -78.54
#